data_AF-A0A4R1ZRR2-F1
#
_entry.id   AF-A0A4R1ZRR2-F1
#
_cell.length_a   1.000
_cell.length_b   1.000
_cell.length_c   1.000
_cell.angle_alpha   90.00
_cell.angle_beta   90.00
_cell.angle_gamma   90.00
#
_symmetry.space_group_name_H-M   'P 1'
#
loop_
_entity.id
_entity.type
_entity.pdbx_description
1 polymer ?
#
loop_
_entity_poly.entity_id
_entity_poly.type
_entity_poly.pdbx_seq_one_letter_code
_entity_poly.pdbx_strand_id
1 'polypeptide(L)'
;MIKLFEYNWQVRQDWFRWCGEVDPDELLKKRTGGLGFILPTLYHIVAVEYGWICGGIEGKELYIPSFGEVASLRQVIDFSARCREEVAPFVYGWNDSLENRVMIDITDDGKEEAHKCGEVMRHVIAHEIHHMGQLSVWAREVGKVPVSANLIGRGLFG
;
A
#
# COMPACT_ATOMS: atom_id res chain seq x y z
N MET A 1 5.06 -15.41 -2.02
CA MET A 1 5.24 -13.96 -1.78
C MET A 1 4.64 -13.13 -2.92
N ILE A 2 5.16 -13.23 -4.16
CA ILE A 2 4.71 -12.44 -5.33
C ILE A 2 3.19 -12.42 -5.49
N LYS A 3 2.52 -13.57 -5.38
CA LYS A 3 1.05 -13.67 -5.49
C LYS A 3 0.27 -12.82 -4.49
N LEU A 4 0.83 -12.55 -3.31
CA LEU A 4 0.18 -11.68 -2.32
C LEU A 4 0.35 -10.19 -2.66
N PHE A 5 1.45 -9.80 -3.30
CA PHE A 5 1.58 -8.47 -3.89
C PHE A 5 0.60 -8.29 -5.05
N GLU A 6 0.48 -9.27 -5.94
CA GLU A 6 -0.52 -9.24 -7.02
C GLU A 6 -1.95 -9.11 -6.49
N TYR A 7 -2.28 -9.87 -5.44
CA TYR A 7 -3.54 -9.74 -4.71
C TYR A 7 -3.75 -8.33 -4.17
N ASN A 8 -2.77 -7.80 -3.44
CA ASN A 8 -2.84 -6.46 -2.86
C ASN A 8 -3.07 -5.40 -3.93
N TRP A 9 -2.32 -5.43 -5.03
CA TRP A 9 -2.50 -4.48 -6.13
C TRP A 9 -3.88 -4.60 -6.78
N GLN A 10 -4.42 -5.81 -6.98
CA GLN A 10 -5.79 -5.97 -7.49
C GLN A 10 -6.83 -5.39 -6.53
N VAL A 11 -6.72 -5.68 -5.23
CA VAL A 11 -7.63 -5.16 -4.19
C VAL A 11 -7.54 -3.64 -4.09
N ARG A 12 -6.34 -3.06 -4.15
CA ARG A 12 -6.14 -1.60 -4.15
C ARG A 12 -6.83 -0.94 -5.35
N GLN A 13 -6.74 -1.55 -6.54
CA GLN A 13 -7.43 -1.07 -7.73
C GLN A 13 -8.96 -1.17 -7.61
N ASP A 14 -9.47 -2.24 -6.99
CA ASP A 14 -10.89 -2.35 -6.66
C ASP A 14 -11.33 -1.24 -5.69
N TRP A 15 -10.51 -0.91 -4.69
CA TRP A 15 -10.78 0.18 -3.75
C TRP A 15 -10.74 1.56 -4.42
N PHE A 16 -9.81 1.80 -5.34
CA PHE A 16 -9.81 3.04 -6.12
C PHE A 16 -11.08 3.20 -6.97
N ARG A 17 -11.55 2.12 -7.60
CA ARG A 17 -12.84 2.11 -8.31
C ARG A 17 -14.00 2.41 -7.35
N TRP A 18 -14.04 1.74 -6.20
CA TRP A 18 -15.04 1.96 -5.17
C TRP A 18 -15.07 3.43 -4.69
N CYS A 19 -13.90 4.04 -4.47
CA CYS A 19 -13.79 5.45 -4.09
C CYS A 19 -14.33 6.40 -5.16
N GLY A 20 -14.28 6.03 -6.45
CA GLY A 20 -14.83 6.83 -7.54
C GLY A 20 -16.36 7.00 -7.48
N GLU A 21 -17.05 6.14 -6.74
CA GLU A 21 -18.50 6.21 -6.54
C GLU A 21 -18.90 6.92 -5.24
N VAL A 22 -17.92 7.32 -4.41
CA VAL A 22 -18.13 7.92 -3.09
C VAL A 22 -17.98 9.44 -3.16
N ASP A 23 -18.78 10.14 -2.37
CA ASP A 23 -18.68 11.59 -2.23
C ASP A 23 -17.24 11.97 -1.78
N PRO A 24 -16.56 12.91 -2.46
CA PRO A 24 -15.24 13.37 -2.08
C PRO A 24 -15.10 13.78 -0.60
N ASP A 25 -16.15 14.36 -0.01
CA ASP A 25 -16.14 14.76 1.40
C ASP A 25 -16.13 13.52 2.33
N GLU A 26 -16.82 12.43 1.97
CA GLU A 26 -16.80 11.18 2.73
C GLU A 26 -15.45 10.46 2.66
N LEU A 27 -14.67 10.67 1.59
CA LEU A 27 -13.31 10.15 1.45
C LEU A 27 -12.31 10.83 2.41
N LEU A 28 -12.58 12.09 2.76
CA LEU A 28 -11.76 12.94 3.64
C LEU A 28 -12.36 13.13 5.04
N LYS A 29 -13.50 12.51 5.32
CA LYS A 29 -14.15 12.57 6.63
C LYS A 29 -13.40 11.75 7.67
N LYS A 30 -13.22 12.35 8.86
CA LYS A 30 -12.59 11.68 10.01
C LYS A 30 -13.46 10.54 10.54
N ARG A 31 -12.83 9.41 10.83
CA ARG A 31 -13.42 8.16 11.35
C ARG A 31 -12.56 7.59 12.47
N THR A 32 -13.10 6.60 13.19
CA THR A 32 -12.37 5.89 14.24
C THR A 32 -11.57 4.73 13.64
N GLY A 33 -10.33 4.56 14.10
CA GLY A 33 -9.42 3.46 13.73
C GLY A 33 -8.35 3.91 12.73
N GLY A 34 -7.20 3.23 12.72
CA GLY A 34 -6.10 3.49 11.78
C GLY A 34 -5.71 4.98 11.70
N LEU A 35 -5.47 5.45 10.47
CA LEU A 35 -5.24 6.88 10.19
C LEU A 35 -6.53 7.71 10.30
N GLY A 36 -7.70 7.08 10.30
CA GLY A 36 -8.99 7.74 10.47
C GLY A 36 -9.59 8.36 9.20
N PHE A 37 -9.07 8.07 8.01
CA PHE A 37 -9.56 8.64 6.75
C PHE A 37 -9.39 7.65 5.58
N ILE A 38 -10.34 7.60 4.64
CA ILE A 38 -10.30 6.62 3.53
C ILE A 38 -9.17 6.94 2.54
N LEU A 39 -9.18 8.15 1.96
CA LEU A 39 -8.22 8.50 0.90
C LEU A 39 -6.77 8.64 1.42
N PRO A 40 -6.52 9.29 2.57
CA PRO A 40 -5.20 9.27 3.20
C PRO A 40 -4.69 7.86 3.53
N THR A 41 -5.56 6.91 3.88
CA THR A 41 -5.15 5.52 4.11
C THR A 41 -4.66 4.86 2.82
N LEU A 42 -5.35 5.07 1.70
CA LEU A 42 -4.90 4.55 0.40
C LEU A 42 -3.56 5.17 -0.04
N TYR A 43 -3.39 6.47 0.17
CA TYR A 43 -2.10 7.14 -0.06
C TYR A 43 -0.99 6.54 0.83
N HIS A 44 -1.27 6.37 2.12
CA HIS A 44 -0.31 5.83 3.10
C HIS A 44 0.18 4.44 2.70
N ILE A 45 -0.72 3.55 2.28
CA ILE A 45 -0.36 2.21 1.79
C ILE A 45 0.64 2.28 0.64
N VAL A 46 0.39 3.15 -0.35
CA VAL A 46 1.27 3.32 -1.53
C VAL A 46 2.62 3.89 -1.10
N ALA A 47 2.63 4.92 -0.26
CA ALA A 47 3.84 5.57 0.22
C ALA A 47 4.72 4.61 1.01
N VAL A 48 4.13 3.81 1.90
CA VAL A 48 4.86 2.81 2.71
C VAL A 48 5.43 1.69 1.84
N GLU A 49 4.66 1.13 0.90
CA GLU A 49 5.16 0.12 -0.03
C GLU A 49 6.36 0.64 -0.83
N TYR A 50 6.23 1.84 -1.40
CA TYR A 50 7.25 2.46 -2.23
C TYR A 50 8.51 2.80 -1.43
N GLY A 51 8.34 3.39 -0.23
CA GLY A 51 9.43 3.73 0.67
C GLY A 51 10.22 2.50 1.11
N TRP A 52 9.55 1.45 1.56
CA TRP A 52 10.23 0.22 1.99
C TRP A 52 10.97 -0.48 0.86
N ILE A 53 10.35 -0.61 -0.31
CA ILE A 53 10.91 -1.39 -1.42
C ILE A 53 11.98 -0.59 -2.15
N CYS A 54 11.63 0.57 -2.70
CA CYS A 54 12.53 1.32 -3.54
C CYS A 54 13.53 2.14 -2.72
N GLY A 55 13.09 2.75 -1.61
CA GLY A 55 13.94 3.57 -0.75
C GLY A 55 14.83 2.71 0.15
N GLY A 56 14.20 1.80 0.90
CA GLY A 56 14.89 0.91 1.83
C GLY A 56 15.67 -0.19 1.12
N ILE A 57 14.96 -1.18 0.54
CA ILE A 57 15.61 -2.39 0.02
C ILE A 57 16.51 -2.11 -1.19
N GLU A 58 16.07 -1.29 -2.13
CA GLU A 58 16.86 -0.94 -3.31
C GLU A 58 17.84 0.23 -3.09
N GLY A 59 17.68 1.00 -2.01
CA GLY A 59 18.57 2.13 -1.69
C GLY A 59 18.44 3.31 -2.67
N LYS A 60 17.30 3.47 -3.36
CA LYS A 60 17.07 4.56 -4.30
C LYS A 60 16.77 5.85 -3.53
N GLU A 61 17.29 6.96 -4.02
CA GLU A 61 16.85 8.28 -3.56
C GLU A 61 15.43 8.54 -4.09
N LEU A 62 14.48 8.75 -3.18
CA LEU A 62 13.07 8.87 -3.51
C LEU A 62 12.53 10.26 -3.15
N TYR A 63 11.60 10.74 -3.97
CA TYR A 63 10.65 11.76 -3.56
C TYR A 63 9.26 11.14 -3.39
N ILE A 64 8.79 11.16 -2.14
CA ILE A 64 7.43 10.77 -1.76
C ILE A 64 6.68 12.07 -1.45
N PRO A 65 5.76 12.52 -2.33
CA PRO A 65 4.99 13.73 -2.09
C PRO A 65 4.13 13.55 -0.84
N SER A 66 4.06 14.56 0.03
CA SER A 66 3.13 14.54 1.16
C SER A 66 1.69 14.41 0.69
N PHE A 67 0.79 13.93 1.54
CA PHE A 67 -0.62 13.83 1.17
C PHE A 67 -1.22 15.17 0.72
N GLY A 68 -0.77 16.29 1.30
CA GLY A 68 -1.23 17.63 0.90
C GLY A 68 -0.90 17.98 -0.55
N GLU A 69 0.16 17.40 -1.12
CA GLU A 69 0.55 17.58 -2.52
C GLU A 69 -0.25 16.67 -3.48
N VAL A 70 -0.84 15.57 -2.97
CA VAL A 70 -1.65 14.60 -3.72
C VAL A 70 -3.06 14.41 -3.13
N ALA A 71 -3.70 15.51 -2.72
CA ALA A 71 -4.92 15.52 -1.91
C ALA A 71 -6.24 15.17 -2.65
N SER A 72 -6.19 14.49 -3.79
CA SER A 72 -7.38 14.04 -4.53
C SER A 72 -7.28 12.58 -4.96
N LEU A 73 -8.44 11.93 -5.15
CA LEU A 73 -8.49 10.52 -5.58
C LEU A 73 -7.68 10.30 -6.86
N ARG A 74 -7.79 11.21 -7.84
CA ARG A 74 -7.03 11.10 -9.09
C ARG A 74 -5.52 11.16 -8.85
N GLN A 75 -5.06 12.10 -8.04
CA GLN A 75 -3.63 12.25 -7.74
C GLN A 75 -3.08 11.03 -6.96
N VAL A 76 -3.85 10.46 -6.04
CA VAL A 76 -3.44 9.23 -5.33
C VAL A 76 -3.38 8.03 -6.28
N ILE A 77 -4.31 7.92 -7.23
CA ILE A 77 -4.27 6.88 -8.29
C ILE A 77 -3.03 7.06 -9.16
N ASP A 78 -2.74 8.29 -9.61
CA ASP A 78 -1.58 8.58 -10.46
C ASP A 78 -0.26 8.33 -9.70
N PHE A 79 -0.21 8.69 -8.41
CA PHE A 79 0.92 8.36 -7.53
C PHE A 79 1.09 6.84 -7.39
N SER A 80 0.00 6.10 -7.14
CA SER A 80 0.04 4.64 -7.07
C SER A 80 0.50 4.00 -8.38
N ALA A 81 0.11 4.53 -9.54
CA ALA A 81 0.51 4.00 -10.84
C ALA A 81 2.01 4.21 -11.07
N ARG A 82 2.52 5.42 -10.79
CA ARG A 82 3.95 5.73 -10.88
C ARG A 82 4.79 4.84 -9.97
N CYS A 83 4.44 4.75 -8.68
CA CYS A 83 5.17 3.89 -7.74
C CYS A 83 5.13 2.42 -8.15
N ARG A 84 4.00 1.95 -8.71
CA ARG A 84 3.84 0.58 -9.18
C ARG A 84 4.83 0.23 -10.29
N GLU A 85 5.11 1.14 -11.22
CA GLU A 85 6.09 0.94 -12.30
C GLU A 85 7.49 0.70 -11.76
N GLU A 86 7.86 1.35 -10.65
CA GLU A 86 9.18 1.22 -10.03
C GLU A 86 9.29 0.02 -9.07
N VAL A 87 8.20 -0.31 -8.37
CA VAL A 87 8.13 -1.44 -7.42
C VAL A 87 8.04 -2.79 -8.14
N ALA A 88 7.28 -2.85 -9.25
CA ALA A 88 7.00 -4.11 -9.93
C ALA A 88 8.26 -4.91 -10.33
N PRO A 89 9.29 -4.30 -10.95
CA PRO A 89 10.50 -5.02 -11.34
C PRO A 89 11.19 -5.68 -10.15
N PHE A 90 11.26 -5.01 -9.00
CA PHE A 90 11.88 -5.57 -7.81
C PHE A 90 11.08 -6.77 -7.27
N VAL A 91 9.75 -6.63 -7.13
CA VAL A 91 8.90 -7.71 -6.62
C VAL A 91 8.94 -8.93 -7.54
N TYR A 92 8.88 -8.73 -8.85
CA TYR A 92 8.94 -9.83 -9.82
C TYR A 92 10.34 -10.44 -9.96
N GLY A 93 11.40 -9.65 -9.70
CA GLY A 93 12.79 -10.12 -9.65
C GLY A 93 13.20 -10.74 -8.32
N TRP A 94 12.28 -10.82 -7.34
CA TRP A 94 12.56 -11.38 -6.04
C TRP A 94 13.04 -12.83 -6.14
N ASN A 95 14.12 -13.14 -5.41
CA ASN A 95 14.66 -14.49 -5.31
C ASN A 95 15.16 -14.77 -3.89
N ASP A 96 15.25 -16.05 -3.53
CA ASP A 96 15.51 -16.48 -2.15
C ASP A 96 16.87 -16.04 -1.60
N SER A 97 17.83 -15.66 -2.44
CA SER A 97 19.12 -15.12 -1.96
C SER A 97 18.96 -13.76 -1.25
N LEU A 98 17.88 -13.03 -1.53
CA LEU A 98 17.57 -11.76 -0.90
C LEU A 98 16.92 -11.90 0.48
N GLU A 99 16.42 -13.09 0.83
CA GLU A 99 15.61 -13.31 2.03
C GLU A 99 16.31 -12.85 3.33
N ASN A 100 17.61 -13.14 3.44
CA ASN A 100 18.42 -12.78 4.61
C ASN A 100 19.36 -11.59 4.37
N ARG A 101 19.26 -10.91 3.22
CA ARG A 101 20.03 -9.69 2.99
C ARG A 101 19.57 -8.63 3.99
N VAL A 102 20.53 -8.00 4.66
CA VAL A 102 20.25 -6.93 5.61
C VAL A 102 20.08 -5.61 4.85
N MET A 103 19.01 -4.90 5.18
CA MET A 103 18.77 -3.51 4.83
C MET A 103 18.81 -2.70 6.13
N ILE A 104 19.44 -1.53 6.08
CA ILE A 104 19.50 -0.59 7.19
C ILE A 104 18.44 0.47 6.94
N ASP A 105 17.42 0.49 7.79
CA ASP A 105 16.45 1.56 7.85
C ASP A 105 16.99 2.70 8.72
N ILE A 106 16.71 3.94 8.32
CA ILE A 106 17.02 5.13 9.12
C ILE A 106 15.67 5.68 9.56
N THR A 107 15.35 5.48 10.83
CA THR A 107 14.10 5.90 11.43
C THR A 107 13.96 7.43 11.45
N ASP A 108 12.75 7.93 11.70
CA ASP A 108 12.48 9.37 11.83
C ASP A 108 13.31 10.06 12.94
N ASP A 109 13.76 9.32 13.96
CA ASP A 109 14.66 9.80 15.02
C ASP A 109 16.15 9.62 14.70
N GLY A 110 16.48 9.22 13.46
CA GLY A 110 17.83 9.09 12.94
C GLY A 110 18.58 7.85 13.41
N LYS A 111 17.88 6.86 13.95
CA LYS A 111 18.49 5.59 14.37
C LYS A 111 18.59 4.63 13.20
N GLU A 112 19.68 3.89 13.18
CA GLU A 112 19.86 2.79 12.24
C GLU A 112 19.23 1.51 12.81
N GLU A 113 18.27 0.94 12.09
CA GLU A 113 17.66 -0.34 12.42
C GLU A 113 17.90 -1.36 11.30
N ALA A 114 18.35 -2.55 11.67
CA ALA A 114 18.66 -3.61 10.71
C ALA A 114 17.47 -4.54 10.51
N HIS A 115 17.04 -4.67 9.25
CA HIS A 115 15.95 -5.57 8.87
C HIS A 115 16.39 -6.56 7.80
N LYS A 116 15.84 -7.76 7.84
CA LYS A 116 15.97 -8.71 6.72
C LYS A 116 15.02 -8.30 5.61
N CYS A 117 15.49 -8.26 4.37
CA CYS A 117 14.65 -7.88 3.23
C CYS A 117 13.40 -8.79 3.12
N GLY A 118 13.52 -10.09 3.41
CA GLY A 118 12.37 -11.01 3.41
C GLY A 118 11.31 -10.68 4.47
N GLU A 119 11.73 -10.15 5.62
CA GLU A 119 10.82 -9.66 6.67
C GLU A 119 10.08 -8.41 6.20
N VAL A 120 10.80 -7.46 5.60
CA VAL A 120 10.24 -6.23 5.04
C VAL A 120 9.20 -6.54 3.97
N MET A 121 9.48 -7.47 3.05
CA MET A 121 8.50 -7.88 2.02
C MET A 121 7.20 -8.42 2.62
N ARG A 122 7.27 -9.18 3.72
CA ARG A 122 6.09 -9.70 4.43
C ARG A 122 5.39 -8.61 5.24
N HIS A 123 6.14 -7.68 5.83
CA HIS A 123 5.61 -6.51 6.51
C HIS A 123 4.74 -5.69 5.55
N VAL A 124 5.27 -5.34 4.37
CA VAL A 124 4.53 -4.56 3.35
C VAL A 124 3.24 -5.27 2.93
N ILE A 125 3.28 -6.58 2.70
CA ILE A 125 2.09 -7.39 2.38
C ILE A 125 1.04 -7.28 3.50
N ALA A 126 1.45 -7.54 4.75
CA ALA A 126 0.56 -7.55 5.91
C ALA A 126 -0.01 -6.16 6.22
N HIS A 127 0.82 -5.12 6.07
CA HIS A 127 0.46 -3.72 6.30
C HIS A 127 -0.70 -3.28 5.40
N GLU A 128 -0.63 -3.58 4.09
CA GLU A 128 -1.72 -3.25 3.19
C GLU A 128 -2.99 -4.03 3.51
N ILE A 129 -2.90 -5.35 3.72
CA ILE A 129 -4.07 -6.18 4.08
C ILE A 129 -4.75 -5.65 5.35
N HIS A 130 -3.97 -5.26 6.34
CA HIS A 130 -4.44 -4.65 7.58
C HIS A 130 -5.26 -3.39 7.30
N HIS A 131 -4.73 -2.46 6.50
CA HIS A 131 -5.43 -1.21 6.17
C HIS A 131 -6.66 -1.42 5.27
N MET A 132 -6.63 -2.38 4.34
CA MET A 132 -7.82 -2.74 3.56
C MET A 132 -8.95 -3.28 4.46
N GLY A 133 -8.59 -3.96 5.54
CA GLY A 133 -9.54 -4.36 6.59
C GLY A 133 -10.22 -3.15 7.25
N GLN A 134 -9.48 -2.08 7.55
CA GLN A 134 -10.05 -0.84 8.11
C GLN A 134 -11.01 -0.18 7.12
N LEU A 135 -10.62 -0.09 5.84
CA LEU A 135 -11.50 0.45 4.78
C LEU A 135 -12.82 -0.32 4.68
N SER A 136 -12.79 -1.64 4.88
CA SER A 136 -14.00 -2.48 4.81
C SER A 136 -15.06 -2.10 5.85
N VAL A 137 -14.63 -1.64 7.03
CA VAL A 137 -15.53 -1.15 8.09
C VAL A 137 -16.11 0.20 7.70
N TRP A 138 -15.26 1.14 7.28
CA TRP A 138 -15.68 2.48 6.89
C TRP A 138 -16.58 2.49 5.65
N ALA A 139 -16.40 1.55 4.73
CA ALA A 139 -17.30 1.36 3.60
C ALA A 139 -18.75 1.10 4.06
N ARG A 140 -18.94 0.35 5.14
CA ARG A 140 -20.26 0.11 5.74
C ARG A 140 -20.82 1.36 6.40
N GLU A 141 -19.99 2.18 7.04
CA GLU A 141 -20.40 3.47 7.60
C GLU A 141 -20.87 4.45 6.51
N VAL A 142 -20.25 4.41 5.33
CA VAL A 142 -20.67 5.15 4.13
C VAL A 142 -21.96 4.58 3.52
N GLY A 143 -22.46 3.44 4.02
CA GLY A 143 -23.67 2.78 3.51
C GLY A 143 -23.45 1.99 2.22
N LYS A 144 -22.19 1.65 1.89
CA LYS A 144 -21.82 0.90 0.68
C LYS A 144 -21.30 -0.50 0.99
N VAL A 145 -21.33 -1.37 -0.01
CA VAL A 145 -20.72 -2.70 0.07
C VAL A 145 -19.21 -2.55 -0.06
N PRO A 146 -18.39 -3.14 0.83
CA PRO A 146 -16.94 -3.10 0.73
C PRO A 146 -16.44 -3.97 -0.41
N VAL A 147 -15.24 -3.66 -0.89
CA VAL A 147 -14.50 -4.54 -1.80
C VAL A 147 -14.28 -5.91 -1.15
N SER A 148 -14.42 -6.98 -1.93
CA SER A 148 -14.15 -8.34 -1.46
C SER A 148 -12.67 -8.52 -1.08
N ALA A 149 -12.40 -8.99 0.12
CA ALA A 149 -11.04 -9.35 0.57
C ALA A 149 -10.67 -10.82 0.25
N ASN A 150 -11.47 -11.52 -0.55
CA ASN A 150 -11.15 -12.91 -0.89
C ASN A 150 -9.91 -12.97 -1.78
N LEU A 151 -8.93 -13.76 -1.36
CA LEU A 151 -7.82 -14.17 -2.23
C LEU A 151 -8.28 -15.17 -3.29
N ILE A 152 -9.16 -16.10 -2.90
CA ILE A 152 -9.73 -17.13 -3.77
C ILE A 152 -10.67 -16.49 -4.78
N GLY A 153 -10.64 -16.97 -6.03
CA GLY A 153 -11.52 -16.51 -7.10
C GLY A 153 -11.05 -15.23 -7.81
N ARG A 154 -9.83 -14.75 -7.51
CA ARG A 154 -9.21 -13.58 -8.17
C ARG A 154 -8.36 -13.93 -9.41
N GLY A 155 -8.31 -15.21 -9.80
CA GLY A 155 -7.54 -15.66 -10.97
C GLY A 155 -6.01 -15.57 -10.80
N LEU A 156 -5.52 -15.45 -9.56
CA LEU A 156 -4.08 -15.37 -9.27
C LEU A 156 -3.39 -16.74 -9.27
N PHE A 157 -4.16 -17.77 -8.99
CA PHE A 157 -3.80 -19.18 -9.04
C PHE A 157 -4.76 -19.81 -10.05
N GLY A 158 -4.22 -20.42 -11.10
CA GLY A 158 -5.00 -21.02 -12.19
C GLY A 158 -5.93 -22.14 -11.74
#